data_AF-A0A1Q6XCU1-F1
#
_entry.id   AF-A0A1Q6XCU1-F1
#
_cell.length_a   1.000
_cell.length_b   1.000
_cell.length_c   1.000
_cell.angle_alpha   90.00
_cell.angle_beta   90.00
_cell.angle_gamma   90.00
#
_symmetry.space_group_name_H-M   'P 1'
#
loop_
_entity.id
_entity.type
_entity.pdbx_description
1 polymer ?
#
loop_
_entity_poly.entity_id
_entity_poly.type
_entity_poly.pdbx_seq_one_letter_code
_entity_poly.pdbx_strand_id
1 'polypeptide(L)'
;MRPLTFFIVTILVMAVALPVVADDQQKAKKQINRIIAMATDSTGRRIVSMTISDALGVSRRELVRERRQTGLNYGSLFVAHQLISGGATMTAIAAQLKVGKNVWQIATEQRTNWKQISAAAKKLNNKIEDNLYRRFSKSQPYEDRDQADHYNPDFDVVKADYAVTQEEIEQAQNTYIFWRDRASERRGERLDTAQEQAARLDPIRAGGPQGRDAGMGSLPPAAGGLPPN
;
A
#
# COMPACT_ATOMS: atom_id res chain seq x y z
N MET A 1 -46.14 29.75 43.38
CA MET A 1 -44.69 29.93 43.54
C MET A 1 -44.01 28.57 43.45
N ARG A 2 -42.98 28.49 42.56
CA ARG A 2 -42.07 27.36 42.21
C ARG A 2 -42.70 26.15 41.44
N PRO A 3 -41.92 25.44 40.58
CA PRO A 3 -40.48 25.55 40.35
C PRO A 3 -40.03 25.90 38.91
N LEU A 4 -38.90 26.58 38.89
CA LEU A 4 -38.08 27.00 37.76
C LEU A 4 -37.06 25.90 37.47
N THR A 5 -37.41 24.87 36.68
CA THR A 5 -36.47 23.80 36.27
C THR A 5 -36.96 23.13 35.00
N PHE A 6 -36.80 23.77 33.83
CA PHE A 6 -37.11 23.12 32.54
C PHE A 6 -36.23 23.56 31.37
N PHE A 7 -35.00 23.99 31.64
CA PHE A 7 -34.00 24.21 30.59
C PHE A 7 -32.67 23.69 31.10
N ILE A 8 -32.18 22.60 30.50
CA ILE A 8 -30.80 22.03 30.46
C ILE A 8 -30.93 20.49 30.39
N VAL A 9 -31.58 19.93 29.37
CA VAL A 9 -31.36 18.52 28.95
C VAL A 9 -31.57 18.38 27.44
N THR A 10 -31.00 19.28 26.64
CA THR A 10 -31.09 19.16 25.17
C THR A 10 -29.83 19.62 24.45
N ILE A 11 -28.67 19.49 25.11
CA ILE A 11 -27.34 19.65 24.49
C ILE A 11 -26.41 18.57 25.04
N LEU A 12 -26.71 17.30 24.82
CA LEU A 12 -25.73 16.23 25.06
C LEU A 12 -26.01 14.95 24.25
N VAL A 13 -26.39 15.07 22.98
CA VAL A 13 -26.53 13.90 22.08
C VAL A 13 -25.71 14.03 20.77
N MET A 14 -25.06 15.16 20.50
CA MET A 14 -24.32 15.38 19.24
C MET A 14 -22.80 15.14 19.28
N ALA A 15 -22.25 14.56 20.36
CA ALA A 15 -20.78 14.41 20.50
C ALA A 15 -20.23 12.98 20.35
N VAL A 16 -21.07 11.95 20.12
CA VAL A 16 -20.61 10.55 20.21
C VAL A 16 -20.17 9.93 18.87
N ALA A 17 -20.33 10.62 17.73
CA ALA A 17 -19.98 10.06 16.42
C ALA A 17 -18.53 10.34 15.94
N LEU A 18 -17.79 11.22 16.62
CA LEU A 18 -16.45 11.62 16.19
C LEU A 18 -15.32 10.57 16.39
N PRO A 19 -15.28 9.74 17.45
CA PRO A 19 -14.12 8.86 17.68
C PRO A 19 -14.02 7.71 16.66
N VAL A 20 -15.15 7.21 16.15
CA VAL A 20 -15.18 6.08 15.20
C VAL A 20 -14.60 6.47 13.84
N VAL A 21 -14.92 7.68 13.35
CA VAL A 21 -14.43 8.16 12.05
C VAL A 21 -12.91 8.39 12.07
N ALA A 22 -12.38 8.90 13.19
CA ALA A 22 -10.95 9.11 13.36
C ALA A 22 -10.16 7.79 13.38
N ASP A 23 -10.68 6.76 14.08
CA ASP A 23 -10.08 5.42 14.11
C ASP A 23 -10.07 4.76 12.73
N ASP A 24 -11.18 4.82 11.99
CA ASP A 24 -11.26 4.27 10.63
C ASP A 24 -10.32 5.00 9.65
N GLN A 25 -10.19 6.33 9.77
CA GLN A 25 -9.25 7.12 8.97
C GLN A 25 -7.79 6.72 9.28
N GLN A 26 -7.45 6.52 10.55
CA GLN A 26 -6.10 6.09 10.95
C GLN A 26 -5.77 4.69 10.41
N LYS A 27 -6.73 3.75 10.46
CA LYS A 27 -6.57 2.42 9.85
C LYS A 27 -6.38 2.49 8.34
N ALA A 28 -7.18 3.33 7.66
CA ALA A 28 -7.02 3.58 6.23
C ALA A 28 -5.61 4.12 5.94
N LYS A 29 -5.17 5.15 6.68
CA LYS A 29 -3.82 5.72 6.52
C LYS A 29 -2.73 4.67 6.68
N LYS A 30 -2.81 3.81 7.71
CA LYS A 30 -1.84 2.72 7.89
C LYS A 30 -1.78 1.78 6.69
N GLN A 31 -2.93 1.35 6.15
CA GLN A 31 -2.94 0.47 4.98
C GLN A 31 -2.44 1.17 3.71
N ILE A 32 -2.78 2.45 3.52
CA ILE A 32 -2.32 3.25 2.38
C ILE A 32 -0.81 3.49 2.45
N ASN A 33 -0.26 3.79 3.63
CA ASN A 33 1.17 4.00 3.81
C ASN A 33 1.99 2.74 3.45
N ARG A 34 1.47 1.53 3.71
CA ARG A 34 2.10 0.29 3.24
C ARG A 34 2.23 0.24 1.71
N ILE A 35 1.21 0.69 0.98
CA ILE A 35 1.24 0.78 -0.49
C ILE A 35 2.30 1.78 -0.95
N ILE A 36 2.37 2.94 -0.29
CA ILE A 36 3.35 3.99 -0.62
C ILE A 36 4.78 3.47 -0.36
N ALA A 37 5.01 2.90 0.83
CA ALA A 37 6.30 2.36 1.22
C ALA A 37 6.78 1.24 0.28
N MET A 38 5.86 0.36 -0.15
CA MET A 38 6.15 -0.67 -1.13
C MET A 38 6.50 -0.13 -2.52
N ALA A 39 6.18 1.13 -2.84
CA ALA A 39 6.48 1.74 -4.14
C ALA A 39 7.76 2.60 -4.15
N THR A 40 8.55 2.56 -3.06
CA THR A 40 9.72 3.42 -2.89
C THR A 40 10.89 3.02 -3.79
N ASP A 41 11.14 1.73 -3.99
CA ASP A 41 12.13 1.20 -4.93
C ASP A 41 11.50 0.79 -6.27
N SER A 42 12.34 0.57 -7.30
CA SER A 42 11.88 0.29 -8.67
C SER A 42 11.13 -1.04 -8.80
N THR A 43 11.54 -2.08 -8.06
CA THR A 43 10.88 -3.39 -8.10
C THR A 43 9.52 -3.30 -7.45
N GLY A 44 9.46 -2.72 -6.25
CA GLY A 44 8.23 -2.47 -5.54
C GLY A 44 7.25 -1.59 -6.35
N ARG A 45 7.74 -0.49 -6.93
CA ARG A 45 6.94 0.40 -7.79
C ARG A 45 6.37 -0.32 -9.01
N ARG A 46 7.13 -1.23 -9.62
CA ARG A 46 6.64 -2.08 -10.72
C ARG A 46 5.46 -2.94 -10.28
N ILE A 47 5.57 -3.63 -9.14
CA ILE A 47 4.47 -4.45 -8.60
C ILE A 47 3.25 -3.57 -8.28
N VAL A 48 3.46 -2.47 -7.57
CA VAL A 48 2.38 -1.60 -7.09
C VAL A 48 1.62 -1.00 -8.26
N SER A 49 2.33 -0.41 -9.24
CA SER A 49 1.71 0.20 -10.43
C SER A 49 0.85 -0.78 -11.22
N MET A 50 1.36 -1.98 -11.45
CA MET A 50 0.64 -3.07 -12.11
C MET A 50 -0.58 -3.51 -11.31
N THR A 51 -0.42 -3.71 -10.01
CA THR A 51 -1.52 -4.18 -9.15
C THR A 51 -2.64 -3.14 -9.05
N ILE A 52 -2.29 -1.86 -8.97
CA ILE A 52 -3.26 -0.76 -8.96
C ILE A 52 -3.96 -0.66 -10.32
N SER A 53 -3.21 -0.79 -11.42
CA SER A 53 -3.77 -0.82 -12.77
C SER A 53 -4.84 -1.92 -12.91
N ASP A 54 -4.50 -3.14 -12.48
CA ASP A 54 -5.43 -4.28 -12.50
C ASP A 54 -6.61 -4.10 -11.55
N ALA A 55 -6.39 -3.47 -10.38
CA ALA A 55 -7.44 -3.27 -9.39
C ALA A 55 -8.44 -2.19 -9.79
N LEU A 56 -8.00 -1.15 -10.50
CA LEU A 56 -8.82 -0.02 -10.91
C LEU A 56 -9.36 -0.16 -12.35
N GLY A 57 -8.82 -1.10 -13.14
CA GLY A 57 -9.16 -1.21 -14.57
C GLY A 57 -8.62 -0.05 -15.41
N VAL A 58 -7.59 0.63 -14.92
CA VAL A 58 -6.97 1.81 -15.55
C VAL A 58 -5.59 1.43 -16.05
N SER A 59 -5.23 1.78 -17.28
CA SER A 59 -3.90 1.44 -17.83
C SER A 59 -2.77 2.06 -17.00
N ARG A 60 -1.62 1.40 -16.89
CA ARG A 60 -0.46 1.96 -16.16
C ARG A 60 0.00 3.29 -16.75
N ARG A 61 -0.06 3.44 -18.07
CA ARG A 61 0.22 4.72 -18.76
C ARG A 61 -0.68 5.85 -18.25
N GLU A 62 -1.97 5.56 -18.05
CA GLU A 62 -2.91 6.51 -17.47
C GLU A 62 -2.55 6.86 -16.03
N LEU A 63 -2.26 5.86 -15.19
CA LEU A 63 -1.83 6.09 -13.81
C LEU A 63 -0.58 6.97 -13.73
N VAL A 64 0.45 6.68 -14.55
CA VAL A 64 1.68 7.50 -14.63
C VAL A 64 1.33 8.94 -15.01
N ARG A 65 0.42 9.14 -15.97
CA ARG A 65 -0.02 10.47 -16.38
C ARG A 65 -0.71 11.21 -15.24
N GLU A 66 -1.64 10.56 -14.54
CA GLU A 66 -2.33 11.14 -13.39
C GLU A 66 -1.35 11.51 -12.28
N ARG A 67 -0.38 10.63 -11.95
CA ARG A 67 0.66 10.92 -10.95
C ARG A 67 1.52 12.11 -11.34
N ARG A 68 1.91 12.23 -12.61
CA ARG A 68 2.68 13.38 -13.11
C ARG A 68 1.88 14.69 -13.05
N GLN A 69 0.59 14.63 -13.34
CA GLN A 69 -0.28 15.82 -13.33
C GLN A 69 -0.65 16.29 -11.92
N THR A 70 -0.74 15.36 -10.97
CA THR A 70 -1.24 15.63 -9.62
C THR A 70 -0.15 15.62 -8.54
N GLY A 71 1.03 15.05 -8.83
CA GLY A 71 2.10 14.84 -7.86
C GLY A 71 1.80 13.74 -6.83
N LEU A 72 0.72 12.98 -7.00
CA LEU A 72 0.32 11.95 -6.03
C LEU A 72 1.19 10.69 -6.14
N ASN A 73 1.57 10.14 -4.99
CA ASN A 73 2.10 8.77 -4.90
C ASN A 73 0.98 7.73 -5.10
N TYR A 74 1.35 6.46 -5.29
CA TYR A 74 0.39 5.40 -5.56
C TYR A 74 -0.71 5.22 -4.51
N GLY A 75 -0.36 5.38 -3.22
CA GLY A 75 -1.36 5.30 -2.14
C GLY A 75 -2.36 6.45 -2.19
N SER A 76 -1.88 7.67 -2.42
CA SER A 76 -2.74 8.86 -2.52
C SER A 76 -3.57 8.85 -3.80
N LEU A 77 -3.02 8.37 -4.91
CA LEU A 77 -3.75 8.18 -6.16
C LEU A 77 -4.85 7.13 -5.99
N PHE A 78 -4.59 6.02 -5.28
CA PHE A 78 -5.62 5.04 -4.95
C PHE A 78 -6.79 5.69 -4.18
N VAL A 79 -6.50 6.54 -3.18
CA VAL A 79 -7.56 7.30 -2.48
C VAL A 79 -8.33 8.20 -3.44
N ALA A 80 -7.65 8.90 -4.35
CA ALA A 80 -8.33 9.72 -5.36
C ALA A 80 -9.29 8.90 -6.23
N HIS A 81 -8.92 7.68 -6.63
CA HIS A 81 -9.81 6.76 -7.37
C HIS A 81 -10.97 6.21 -6.52
N GLN A 82 -10.79 6.06 -5.20
CA GLN A 82 -11.92 5.77 -4.31
C GLN A 82 -12.91 6.93 -4.27
N LEU A 83 -12.44 8.19 -4.27
CA LEU A 83 -13.31 9.36 -4.35
C LEU A 83 -14.05 9.44 -5.69
N ILE A 84 -13.37 9.11 -6.79
CA ILE A 84 -13.99 9.05 -8.13
C ILE A 84 -15.11 8.00 -8.14
N SER A 85 -14.86 6.83 -7.54
CA SER A 85 -15.89 5.80 -7.39
C SER A 85 -17.10 6.26 -6.55
N GLY A 86 -16.91 7.26 -5.69
CA GLY A 86 -17.97 7.93 -4.92
C GLY A 86 -18.63 9.12 -5.62
N GLY A 87 -18.26 9.41 -6.88
CA GLY A 87 -18.87 10.47 -7.70
C GLY A 87 -18.02 11.74 -7.87
N ALA A 88 -16.80 11.80 -7.31
CA ALA A 88 -15.87 12.89 -7.61
C ALA A 88 -15.31 12.78 -9.04
N THR A 89 -14.69 13.86 -9.53
CA THR A 89 -13.94 13.85 -10.80
C THR A 89 -12.46 14.10 -10.54
N MET A 90 -11.58 13.50 -11.36
CA MET A 90 -10.14 13.76 -11.25
C MET A 90 -9.81 15.25 -11.43
N THR A 91 -10.55 15.96 -12.29
CA THR A 91 -10.42 17.41 -12.49
C THR A 91 -10.72 18.19 -11.21
N ALA A 92 -11.80 17.84 -10.49
CA ALA A 92 -12.14 18.50 -9.23
C ALA A 92 -11.08 18.21 -8.14
N ILE A 93 -10.60 16.97 -8.06
CA ILE A 93 -9.52 16.59 -7.14
C ILE A 93 -8.26 17.39 -7.46
N ALA A 94 -7.84 17.44 -8.73
CA ALA A 94 -6.67 18.19 -9.16
C ALA A 94 -6.79 19.70 -8.86
N ALA A 95 -7.99 20.29 -8.99
CA ALA A 95 -8.23 21.69 -8.62
C ALA A 95 -8.03 21.93 -7.11
N GLN A 96 -8.50 21.00 -6.26
CA GLN A 96 -8.28 21.08 -4.80
C GLN A 96 -6.80 20.90 -4.43
N LEU A 97 -6.08 20.02 -5.12
CA LEU A 97 -4.63 19.86 -4.94
C LEU A 97 -3.87 21.15 -5.30
N LYS A 98 -4.26 21.84 -6.38
CA LYS A 98 -3.64 23.10 -6.82
C LYS A 98 -3.77 24.23 -5.80
N VAL A 99 -4.83 24.24 -4.99
CA VAL A 99 -5.00 25.22 -3.90
C VAL A 99 -4.34 24.77 -2.59
N GLY A 100 -3.50 23.73 -2.65
CA GLY A 100 -2.65 23.30 -1.54
C GLY A 100 -3.27 22.24 -0.62
N LYS A 101 -4.48 21.74 -0.93
CA LYS A 101 -5.03 20.62 -0.16
C LYS A 101 -4.29 19.32 -0.50
N ASN A 102 -4.26 18.40 0.45
CA ASN A 102 -3.86 17.02 0.18
C ASN A 102 -5.08 16.11 0.02
N VAL A 103 -4.88 14.90 -0.51
CA VAL A 103 -5.97 13.95 -0.79
C VAL A 103 -6.77 13.56 0.46
N TRP A 104 -6.14 13.57 1.64
CA TRP A 104 -6.82 13.24 2.90
C TRP A 104 -7.81 14.32 3.31
N GLN A 105 -7.42 15.60 3.19
CA GLN A 105 -8.31 16.73 3.43
C GLN A 105 -9.50 16.71 2.48
N ILE A 106 -9.24 16.46 1.18
CA ILE A 106 -10.29 16.36 0.15
C ILE A 106 -11.28 15.23 0.50
N ALA A 107 -10.76 14.06 0.87
CA ALA A 107 -11.59 12.92 1.25
C ALA A 107 -12.42 13.16 2.53
N THR A 108 -11.85 13.81 3.55
CA THR A 108 -12.58 14.18 4.77
C THR A 108 -13.72 15.15 4.45
N GLU A 109 -13.49 16.17 3.62
CA GLU A 109 -14.50 17.15 3.23
C GLU A 109 -15.66 16.50 2.44
N GLN A 110 -15.36 15.47 1.64
CA GLN A 110 -16.35 14.70 0.89
C GLN A 110 -17.09 13.64 1.74
N ARG A 111 -16.89 13.62 3.07
CA ARG A 111 -17.51 12.67 4.02
C ARG A 111 -17.29 11.21 3.62
N THR A 112 -16.07 10.90 3.19
CA THR A 112 -15.72 9.59 2.66
C THR A 112 -15.84 8.48 3.70
N ASN A 113 -16.23 7.28 3.26
CA ASN A 113 -16.29 6.09 4.10
C ASN A 113 -14.89 5.50 4.30
N TRP A 114 -14.20 5.92 5.37
CA TRP A 114 -12.85 5.46 5.69
C TRP A 114 -12.76 3.95 5.95
N LYS A 115 -13.82 3.35 6.49
CA LYS A 115 -13.88 1.89 6.70
C LYS A 115 -13.82 1.13 5.38
N GLN A 116 -14.55 1.60 4.37
CA GLN A 116 -14.50 1.03 3.02
C GLN A 116 -13.13 1.24 2.37
N ILE A 117 -12.55 2.44 2.47
CA ILE A 117 -11.19 2.71 1.95
C ILE A 117 -10.16 1.80 2.62
N SER A 118 -10.21 1.66 3.94
CA SER A 118 -9.31 0.79 4.71
C SER A 118 -9.41 -0.67 4.25
N ALA A 119 -10.63 -1.18 4.07
CA ALA A 119 -10.86 -2.54 3.57
C ALA A 119 -10.35 -2.72 2.13
N ALA A 120 -10.59 -1.74 1.25
CA ALA A 120 -10.11 -1.76 -0.13
C ALA A 120 -8.58 -1.69 -0.21
N ALA A 121 -7.95 -0.84 0.60
CA ALA A 121 -6.51 -0.74 0.72
C ALA A 121 -5.88 -2.04 1.25
N LYS A 122 -6.50 -2.68 2.24
CA LYS A 122 -6.06 -4.00 2.72
C LYS A 122 -6.13 -5.06 1.62
N LYS A 123 -7.22 -5.08 0.84
CA LYS A 123 -7.36 -5.99 -0.31
C LYS A 123 -6.29 -5.73 -1.37
N LEU A 124 -5.96 -4.46 -1.61
CA LEU A 124 -4.90 -4.09 -2.54
C LEU A 124 -3.51 -4.52 -2.03
N ASN A 125 -3.19 -4.32 -0.75
CA ASN A 125 -1.97 -4.83 -0.13
C ASN A 125 -1.83 -6.36 -0.29
N ASN A 126 -2.90 -7.11 -0.03
CA ASN A 126 -2.87 -8.56 -0.21
C ASN A 126 -2.60 -8.95 -1.69
N LYS A 127 -3.15 -8.20 -2.66
CA LYS A 127 -2.85 -8.44 -4.09
C LYS A 127 -1.41 -8.08 -4.46
N ILE A 128 -0.86 -7.03 -3.86
CA ILE A 128 0.55 -6.62 -4.03
C ILE A 128 1.46 -7.75 -3.53
N GLU A 129 1.19 -8.27 -2.34
CA GLU A 129 1.91 -9.40 -1.75
C GLU A 129 1.78 -10.68 -2.60
N ASP A 130 0.59 -11.02 -3.09
CA ASP A 130 0.38 -12.14 -4.02
C ASP A 130 1.18 -11.95 -5.34
N ASN A 131 1.21 -10.75 -5.90
CA ASN A 131 1.99 -10.43 -7.10
C ASN A 131 3.49 -10.50 -6.84
N LEU A 132 3.93 -10.07 -5.67
CA LEU A 132 5.31 -10.17 -5.25
C LEU A 132 5.74 -11.64 -5.12
N TYR A 133 4.93 -12.48 -4.48
CA TYR A 133 5.19 -13.92 -4.42
C TYR A 133 5.22 -14.56 -5.83
N ARG A 134 4.28 -14.19 -6.71
CA ARG A 134 4.25 -14.68 -8.10
C ARG A 134 5.51 -14.31 -8.90
N ARG A 135 6.05 -13.10 -8.67
CA ARG A 135 7.31 -12.66 -9.25
C ARG A 135 8.44 -13.64 -8.95
N PHE A 136 8.59 -13.95 -7.67
CA PHE A 136 9.68 -14.78 -7.21
C PHE A 136 9.47 -16.26 -7.49
N SER A 137 8.22 -16.75 -7.46
CA SER A 137 7.96 -18.18 -7.68
C SER A 137 8.08 -18.57 -9.16
N LYS A 138 7.55 -17.76 -10.08
CA LYS A 138 7.53 -18.10 -11.51
C LYS A 138 8.73 -17.59 -12.29
N SER A 139 9.60 -16.80 -11.67
CA SER A 139 10.64 -15.99 -12.36
C SER A 139 10.06 -15.22 -13.55
N GLN A 140 8.76 -14.89 -13.52
CA GLN A 140 8.09 -14.28 -14.66
C GLN A 140 8.71 -12.91 -14.91
N PRO A 141 9.21 -12.64 -16.13
CA PRO A 141 9.72 -11.33 -16.43
C PRO A 141 8.53 -10.36 -16.46
N TYR A 142 8.48 -9.42 -15.52
CA TYR A 142 7.56 -8.29 -15.64
C TYR A 142 8.01 -7.30 -16.72
N GLU A 143 9.21 -7.51 -17.26
CA GLU A 143 9.79 -6.77 -18.37
C GLU A 143 8.88 -6.81 -19.61
N ASP A 144 8.25 -7.95 -19.93
CA ASP A 144 7.34 -8.06 -21.08
C ASP A 144 6.12 -7.14 -20.92
N ARG A 145 5.55 -7.11 -19.72
CA ARG A 145 4.39 -6.26 -19.41
C ARG A 145 4.79 -4.80 -19.31
N ASP A 146 5.94 -4.50 -18.70
CA ASP A 146 6.50 -3.14 -18.69
C ASP A 146 6.71 -2.62 -20.11
N GLN A 147 7.23 -3.45 -21.02
CA GLN A 147 7.40 -3.09 -22.42
C GLN A 147 6.06 -2.87 -23.13
N ALA A 148 5.09 -3.77 -22.94
CA ALA A 148 3.75 -3.63 -23.51
C ALA A 148 3.02 -2.37 -23.02
N ASP A 149 3.22 -2.01 -21.75
CA ASP A 149 2.62 -0.82 -21.13
C ASP A 149 3.44 0.46 -21.40
N HIS A 150 4.59 0.38 -22.07
CA HIS A 150 5.60 1.45 -22.19
C HIS A 150 5.95 2.08 -20.83
N TYR A 151 6.03 1.24 -19.80
CA TYR A 151 6.27 1.63 -18.44
C TYR A 151 7.74 1.45 -18.07
N ASN A 152 8.32 2.46 -17.42
CA ASN A 152 9.63 2.36 -16.81
C ASN A 152 9.51 2.78 -15.32
N PRO A 153 9.77 1.87 -14.36
CA PRO A 153 9.65 2.19 -12.95
C PRO A 153 10.59 3.31 -12.52
N ASP A 154 11.79 3.41 -13.09
CA ASP A 154 12.79 4.42 -12.69
C ASP A 154 12.38 5.84 -13.08
N PHE A 155 11.56 5.99 -14.14
CA PHE A 155 11.01 7.27 -14.61
C PHE A 155 9.58 7.57 -14.11
N ASP A 156 9.04 6.68 -13.29
CA ASP A 156 7.73 6.82 -12.64
C ASP A 156 7.86 7.27 -11.16
N VAL A 157 9.01 7.81 -10.79
CA VAL A 157 9.21 8.39 -9.46
C VAL A 157 8.50 9.74 -9.35
N VAL A 158 7.83 10.01 -8.23
CA VAL A 158 7.38 11.35 -7.84
C VAL A 158 7.86 11.70 -6.45
N LYS A 159 8.01 13.00 -6.15
CA LYS A 159 8.51 13.47 -4.83
C LYS A 159 7.73 12.89 -3.65
N ALA A 160 6.42 12.70 -3.81
CA ALA A 160 5.55 12.16 -2.76
C ALA A 160 5.81 10.68 -2.44
N ASP A 161 6.53 9.92 -3.27
CA ASP A 161 6.88 8.52 -2.99
C ASP A 161 7.82 8.41 -1.78
N TYR A 162 8.59 9.46 -1.51
CA TYR A 162 9.52 9.54 -0.39
C TYR A 162 8.89 10.12 0.89
N ALA A 163 7.58 10.40 0.87
CA ALA A 163 6.84 10.90 2.04
C ALA A 163 6.40 9.74 2.96
N VAL A 164 7.36 8.90 3.35
CA VAL A 164 7.19 7.73 4.22
C VAL A 164 8.26 7.75 5.31
N THR A 165 8.00 7.10 6.44
CA THR A 165 9.00 6.98 7.51
C THR A 165 10.00 5.86 7.21
N GLN A 166 11.15 5.91 7.88
CA GLN A 166 12.14 4.85 7.79
C GLN A 166 11.59 3.49 8.26
N GLU A 167 10.77 3.48 9.32
CA GLU A 167 10.10 2.28 9.81
C GLU A 167 9.16 1.67 8.75
N GLU A 168 8.42 2.51 8.01
CA GLU A 168 7.54 2.04 6.94
C GLU A 168 8.33 1.42 5.77
N ILE A 169 9.50 1.98 5.45
CA ILE A 169 10.42 1.43 4.45
C ILE A 169 10.95 0.06 4.92
N GLU A 170 11.38 -0.06 6.17
CA GLU A 170 11.88 -1.32 6.74
C GLU A 170 10.79 -2.40 6.75
N GLN A 171 9.55 -2.05 7.10
CA GLN A 171 8.41 -2.97 7.02
C GLN A 171 8.13 -3.44 5.59
N ALA A 172 8.24 -2.54 4.61
CA ALA A 172 8.11 -2.89 3.20
C ALA A 172 9.24 -3.83 2.74
N GLN A 173 10.49 -3.55 3.13
CA GLN A 173 11.65 -4.40 2.84
C GLN A 173 11.51 -5.78 3.48
N ASN A 174 11.06 -5.87 4.73
CA ASN A 174 10.81 -7.14 5.41
C ASN A 174 9.73 -7.95 4.69
N THR A 175 8.67 -7.30 4.22
CA THR A 175 7.62 -7.93 3.40
C THR A 175 8.21 -8.45 2.08
N TYR A 176 9.09 -7.68 1.45
CA TYR A 176 9.78 -8.07 0.22
C TYR A 176 10.62 -9.33 0.42
N ILE A 177 11.50 -9.31 1.43
CA ILE A 177 12.41 -10.40 1.80
C ILE A 177 11.60 -11.66 2.16
N PHE A 178 10.57 -11.52 2.97
CA PHE A 178 9.70 -12.63 3.37
C PHE A 178 9.14 -13.38 2.15
N TRP A 179 8.54 -12.66 1.19
CA TRP A 179 7.94 -13.29 0.01
C TRP A 179 8.98 -13.83 -0.97
N ARG A 180 10.15 -13.21 -1.05
CA ARG A 180 11.30 -13.73 -1.82
C ARG A 180 11.76 -15.07 -1.27
N ASP A 181 12.00 -15.13 0.03
CA ASP A 181 12.55 -16.30 0.70
C ASP A 181 11.52 -17.45 0.65
N ARG A 182 10.24 -17.15 0.95
CA ARG A 182 9.11 -18.08 0.81
C ARG A 182 8.99 -18.68 -0.60
N ALA A 183 9.17 -17.87 -1.63
CA ALA A 183 9.12 -18.33 -3.01
C ALA A 183 10.35 -19.17 -3.39
N SER A 184 11.51 -18.89 -2.81
CA SER A 184 12.75 -19.64 -3.03
C SER A 184 12.70 -21.04 -2.41
N GLU A 185 12.19 -21.17 -1.18
CA GLU A 185 11.94 -22.45 -0.50
C GLU A 185 11.03 -23.36 -1.35
N ARG A 186 10.04 -22.76 -1.99
CA ARG A 186 9.04 -23.46 -2.81
C ARG A 186 9.46 -23.71 -4.25
N ARG A 187 10.61 -23.23 -4.73
CA ARG A 187 11.14 -23.59 -6.06
C ARG A 187 11.62 -25.06 -6.12
N GLY A 188 11.83 -25.71 -4.97
CA GLY A 188 12.22 -27.12 -4.86
C GLY A 188 11.07 -28.12 -4.65
N GLU A 189 9.87 -27.65 -4.27
CA GLU A 189 8.72 -28.51 -3.96
C GLU A 189 7.52 -28.18 -4.86
N ARG A 190 7.03 -29.18 -5.60
CA ARG A 190 5.75 -29.13 -6.31
C ARG A 190 4.62 -29.19 -5.26
N LEU A 191 3.85 -28.11 -5.10
CA LEU A 191 2.78 -28.06 -4.09
C LEU A 191 1.38 -27.93 -4.70
N ASP A 192 0.43 -28.63 -4.09
CA ASP A 192 -1.00 -28.70 -4.41
C ASP A 192 -1.76 -27.52 -3.76
N THR A 193 -2.89 -27.18 -4.37
CA THR A 193 -3.85 -26.10 -4.11
C THR A 193 -4.15 -25.82 -2.62
N ALA A 194 -4.09 -26.83 -1.74
CA ALA A 194 -4.33 -26.70 -0.30
C ALA A 194 -3.20 -25.93 0.43
N GLN A 195 -1.94 -26.05 -0.01
CA GLN A 195 -0.78 -25.38 0.60
C GLN A 195 -0.65 -23.91 0.17
N GLU A 196 -1.37 -23.53 -0.89
CA GLU A 196 -1.53 -22.14 -1.34
C GLU A 196 -2.56 -21.38 -0.48
N GLN A 197 -3.63 -22.04 -0.02
CA GLN A 197 -4.61 -21.47 0.92
C GLN A 197 -4.05 -21.32 2.35
N ALA A 198 -3.25 -22.28 2.84
CA ALA A 198 -2.61 -22.18 4.15
C ALA A 198 -1.61 -21.03 4.25
N ALA A 199 -0.94 -20.68 3.14
CA ALA A 199 0.00 -19.56 3.10
C ALA A 199 -0.66 -18.17 3.21
N ARG A 200 -1.98 -18.08 2.97
CA ARG A 200 -2.74 -16.83 3.09
C ARG A 200 -3.28 -16.56 4.50
N LEU A 201 -3.27 -17.56 5.38
CA LEU A 201 -3.95 -17.50 6.68
C LEU A 201 -3.06 -17.09 7.85
N ASP A 202 -1.73 -17.04 7.71
CA ASP A 202 -0.85 -16.72 8.85
C ASP A 202 0.30 -15.74 8.55
N PRO A 203 0.06 -14.43 8.67
CA PRO A 203 1.13 -13.43 8.86
C PRO A 203 1.17 -12.84 10.28
N ILE A 204 0.32 -13.27 11.23
CA ILE A 204 0.15 -12.57 12.53
C ILE A 204 0.29 -13.51 13.76
N ARG A 205 0.30 -14.84 13.62
CA ARG A 205 0.33 -15.75 14.79
C ARG A 205 1.64 -16.51 15.01
N ALA A 206 2.50 -16.64 13.99
CA ALA A 206 3.84 -17.17 14.18
C ALA A 206 4.79 -16.04 14.62
N GLY A 207 5.00 -15.92 15.93
CA GLY A 207 6.08 -15.13 16.50
C GLY A 207 7.41 -15.42 15.80
N GLY A 208 8.27 -14.41 15.74
CA GLY A 208 9.55 -14.42 15.01
C GLY A 208 10.40 -15.68 15.23
N PRO A 209 11.38 -15.91 14.34
CA PRO A 209 12.05 -17.20 14.22
C PRO A 209 12.62 -17.67 15.56
N GLN A 210 11.94 -18.65 16.17
CA GLN A 210 12.51 -19.46 17.23
C GLN A 210 13.56 -20.34 16.57
N GLY A 211 14.81 -20.08 16.95
CA GLY A 211 15.98 -20.76 16.43
C GLY A 211 15.87 -22.27 16.56
N ARG A 212 16.20 -22.94 15.45
CA ARG A 212 16.77 -24.29 15.48
C ARG A 212 17.94 -24.34 14.50
N ASP A 213 19.08 -24.67 15.09
CA ASP A 213 20.28 -25.23 14.47
C ASP A 213 21.16 -24.30 13.61
N ALA A 214 21.91 -23.42 14.28
CA ALA A 214 23.15 -22.86 13.75
C ALA A 214 24.35 -23.74 14.19
N GLY A 215 24.54 -24.85 13.49
CA GLY A 215 25.82 -25.54 13.45
C GLY A 215 26.74 -24.89 12.41
N MET A 216 27.90 -24.42 12.88
CA MET A 216 29.11 -24.06 12.14
C MET A 216 29.01 -23.13 10.91
N GLY A 217 29.48 -21.90 11.11
CA GLY A 217 30.68 -21.42 10.40
C GLY A 217 30.51 -20.90 8.97
N SER A 218 30.12 -19.65 8.82
CA SER A 218 30.69 -18.75 7.80
C SER A 218 30.28 -17.30 8.09
N LEU A 219 31.27 -16.43 8.26
CA LEU A 219 31.13 -14.98 8.39
C LEU A 219 30.42 -14.37 7.17
N PRO A 220 29.63 -13.30 7.33
CA PRO A 220 29.05 -12.58 6.20
C PRO A 220 30.15 -11.84 5.40
N PRO A 221 30.10 -11.82 4.06
CA PRO A 221 31.06 -11.03 3.28
C PRO A 221 30.81 -9.54 3.46
N ALA A 222 31.89 -8.79 3.69
CA ALA A 222 31.90 -7.34 3.81
C ALA A 222 31.59 -6.68 2.46
N ALA A 223 30.83 -5.58 2.53
CA ALA A 223 30.52 -4.73 1.41
C ALA A 223 31.76 -4.00 0.87
N GLY A 224 31.91 -3.97 -0.45
CA GLY A 224 32.69 -2.96 -1.18
C GLY A 224 34.18 -3.23 -1.35
N GLY A 225 34.59 -3.60 -2.57
CA GLY A 225 35.98 -3.57 -3.01
C GLY A 225 36.08 -3.62 -4.54
N LEU A 226 36.66 -2.58 -5.14
CA LEU A 226 36.89 -2.42 -6.58
C LEU A 226 37.79 -3.55 -7.16
N PRO A 227 37.65 -3.88 -8.46
CA PRO A 227 38.52 -4.89 -9.10
C PRO A 227 39.89 -4.30 -9.43
N PRO A 228 41.00 -5.02 -9.22
CA PRO A 228 42.29 -4.67 -9.82
C PRO A 228 42.39 -5.22 -11.26
N ASN A 229 43.17 -4.50 -12.06
CA ASN A 229 43.42 -4.69 -13.50
C ASN A 229 43.79 -6.11 -13.93
#